data_AF-A0A953EZA3-F1
#
_entry.id   AF-A0A953EZA3-F1
#
_cell.length_a   1.000
_cell.length_b   1.000
_cell.length_c   1.000
_cell.angle_alpha   90.00
_cell.angle_beta   90.00
_cell.angle_gamma   90.00
#
_symmetry.space_group_name_H-M   'P 1'
#
loop_
_entity.id
_entity.type
_entity.pdbx_description
1 polymer ?
#
loop_
_entity_poly.entity_id
_entity_poly.type
_entity_poly.pdbx_seq_one_letter_code
_entity_poly.pdbx_strand_id
1 'polypeptide(L)'
;MARVLAVLLLFASLVAPAVAGDDSLEARAKQWLAPVIESGTLKGVSIGVIRPDGEQFAFGLGPARDDGAASCGPQTIFEIGSITKVFTALLLADMVERGEVKLDDPAQKYLPEGVKLSVKDDKPITLASLSSHTSGLPRLPNNLAPKDAHNPYADYDEERLDAFLNQYKLRHAPGERVAYSNLGVGLLGHLLARQAGISYEALVIERVCRPLGMDETSITLSAAQQRELAKGHDADGAPESNWDLNVLQGAGALRSSVNDMLKLLAAASGRKASPLDAAFRLTEQPRAQMAGGAQVGLGWHLSDSDQLIWHNGGTGGYRSFCGFRADDRVAVVVLANSANDIVDVIGFKLIDMARGKAVDPLAIRQVADVAEEALERHVGKYSLAGVGVLTITREGKQMYAQLTGQPRAQIFAEGENEFFYRAVDAQITFEPGKDGGTAALVLHQGGQDLRAVRQK
;
A
#
# COMPACT_ATOMS: atom_id res chain seq x y z
N MET A 1 72.99 -49.25 -28.70
CA MET A 1 71.80 -48.57 -29.27
C MET A 1 70.69 -48.64 -28.24
N ALA A 2 70.40 -47.50 -27.61
CA ALA A 2 69.59 -47.38 -26.40
C ALA A 2 68.09 -47.35 -26.71
N ARG A 3 67.30 -48.08 -25.91
CA ARG A 3 65.85 -47.99 -25.83
C ARG A 3 65.49 -46.95 -24.76
N VAL A 4 64.77 -45.90 -25.13
CA VAL A 4 64.24 -44.89 -24.20
C VAL A 4 62.75 -45.15 -23.99
N LEU A 5 62.38 -45.40 -22.73
CA LEU A 5 61.00 -45.47 -22.24
C LEU A 5 60.36 -44.08 -22.32
N ALA A 6 59.18 -43.99 -22.94
CA ALA A 6 58.32 -42.82 -22.85
C ALA A 6 57.46 -42.89 -21.56
N VAL A 7 57.66 -41.92 -20.67
CA VAL A 7 56.84 -41.73 -19.47
C VAL A 7 55.59 -40.94 -19.86
N LEU A 8 54.42 -41.58 -19.72
CA LEU A 8 53.10 -40.95 -19.84
C LEU A 8 52.75 -40.26 -18.52
N LEU A 9 52.80 -38.93 -18.51
CA LEU A 9 52.29 -38.10 -17.41
C LEU A 9 50.77 -37.96 -17.56
N LEU A 10 50.01 -38.61 -16.68
CA LEU A 10 48.58 -38.38 -16.49
C LEU A 10 48.37 -37.03 -15.77
N PHE A 11 47.90 -36.02 -16.49
CA PHE A 11 47.31 -34.83 -15.89
C PHE A 11 45.88 -35.17 -15.44
N ALA A 12 45.70 -35.40 -14.15
CA ALA A 12 44.37 -35.40 -13.53
C ALA A 12 43.87 -33.95 -13.48
N SER A 13 42.98 -33.57 -14.39
CA SER A 13 42.22 -32.34 -14.30
C SER A 13 41.26 -32.42 -13.11
N LEU A 14 41.60 -31.72 -12.03
CA LEU A 14 40.64 -31.38 -10.97
C LEU A 14 39.55 -30.49 -11.58
N VAL A 15 38.43 -31.10 -11.95
CA VAL A 15 37.19 -30.37 -12.20
C VAL A 15 36.65 -29.98 -10.82
N ALA A 16 36.81 -28.71 -10.45
CA ALA A 16 36.09 -28.15 -9.32
C ALA A 16 34.58 -28.34 -9.59
N PRO A 17 33.78 -28.81 -8.62
CA PRO A 17 32.35 -28.90 -8.81
C PRO A 17 31.82 -27.49 -9.07
N ALA A 18 31.06 -27.32 -10.16
CA ALA A 18 30.28 -26.11 -10.36
C ALA A 18 29.39 -25.92 -9.13
N VAL A 19 29.48 -24.76 -8.49
CA VAL A 19 28.52 -24.34 -7.47
C VAL A 19 27.17 -24.28 -8.17
N ALA A 20 26.32 -25.29 -7.96
CA ALA A 20 24.94 -25.24 -8.40
C ALA A 20 24.31 -24.00 -7.73
N GLY A 21 23.85 -23.04 -8.53
CA GLY A 21 23.08 -21.91 -8.02
C GLY A 21 21.85 -22.44 -7.28
N ASP A 22 21.48 -21.78 -6.19
CA ASP A 22 20.21 -22.06 -5.53
C ASP A 22 19.06 -21.66 -6.47
N ASP A 23 18.37 -22.64 -7.05
CA ASP A 23 17.21 -22.44 -7.94
C ASP A 23 15.89 -22.22 -7.15
N SER A 24 15.97 -21.98 -5.83
CA SER A 24 14.80 -21.69 -5.01
C SER A 24 14.04 -20.45 -5.50
N LEU A 25 12.74 -20.42 -5.22
CA LEU A 25 11.91 -19.24 -5.48
C LEU A 25 12.43 -18.01 -4.71
N GLU A 26 12.97 -18.21 -3.51
CA GLU A 26 13.59 -17.15 -2.73
C GLU A 26 14.80 -16.54 -3.45
N ALA A 27 15.73 -17.37 -3.93
CA ALA A 27 16.90 -16.91 -4.67
C ALA A 27 16.52 -16.17 -5.96
N ARG A 28 15.55 -16.72 -6.71
CA ARG A 28 15.00 -16.07 -7.91
C ARG A 28 14.35 -14.72 -7.60
N ALA A 29 13.56 -14.63 -6.53
CA ALA A 29 12.93 -13.38 -6.11
C ALA A 29 13.98 -12.33 -5.70
N LYS A 30 15.01 -12.74 -4.94
CA LYS A 30 16.13 -11.87 -4.57
C LYS A 30 16.85 -11.31 -5.80
N GLN A 31 17.18 -12.18 -6.77
CA GLN A 31 17.85 -11.78 -8.00
C GLN A 31 16.98 -10.83 -8.84
N TRP A 32 15.68 -11.10 -8.93
CA TRP A 32 14.74 -10.28 -9.68
C TRP A 32 14.55 -8.88 -9.06
N LEU A 33 14.67 -8.76 -7.74
CA LEU A 33 14.52 -7.50 -7.01
C LEU A 33 15.81 -6.69 -6.85
N ALA A 34 16.98 -7.33 -6.92
CA ALA A 34 18.27 -6.68 -6.70
C ALA A 34 18.43 -5.36 -7.49
N PRO A 35 18.07 -5.27 -8.79
CA PRO A 35 18.19 -4.03 -9.55
C PRO A 35 17.37 -2.84 -8.97
N VAL A 36 16.22 -3.11 -8.33
CA VAL A 36 15.38 -2.05 -7.73
C VAL A 36 16.04 -1.46 -6.48
N ILE A 37 16.78 -2.29 -5.73
CA ILE A 37 17.57 -1.85 -4.58
C ILE A 37 18.84 -1.14 -5.04
N GLU A 38 19.56 -1.72 -6.01
CA GLU A 38 20.81 -1.16 -6.56
C GLU A 38 20.62 0.20 -7.23
N SER A 39 19.48 0.42 -7.88
CA SER A 39 19.12 1.71 -8.47
C SER A 39 18.71 2.77 -7.44
N GLY A 40 18.48 2.39 -6.19
CA GLY A 40 17.93 3.27 -5.15
C GLY A 40 16.44 3.57 -5.31
N THR A 41 15.73 2.87 -6.21
CA THR A 41 14.28 3.00 -6.39
C THR A 41 13.54 2.63 -5.11
N LEU A 42 14.01 1.58 -4.43
CA LEU A 42 13.69 1.27 -3.04
C LEU A 42 14.99 1.26 -2.23
N LYS A 43 14.98 1.87 -1.04
CA LYS A 43 16.11 1.78 -0.11
C LYS A 43 16.20 0.38 0.50
N GLY A 44 15.11 -0.12 1.06
CA GLY A 44 15.05 -1.41 1.72
C GLY A 44 13.66 -2.01 1.65
N VAL A 45 13.60 -3.34 1.61
CA VAL A 45 12.36 -4.09 1.49
C VAL A 45 12.46 -5.42 2.25
N SER A 46 11.36 -5.81 2.90
CA SER A 46 11.16 -7.15 3.44
C SER A 46 9.98 -7.81 2.74
N ILE A 47 10.13 -9.09 2.39
CA ILE A 47 9.17 -9.87 1.62
C ILE A 47 8.88 -11.19 2.31
N GLY A 48 7.61 -11.58 2.29
CA GLY A 48 7.15 -12.90 2.71
C GLY A 48 6.28 -13.53 1.63
N VAL A 49 6.43 -14.83 1.41
CA VAL A 49 5.65 -15.59 0.43
C VAL A 49 5.18 -16.90 1.04
N ILE A 50 3.92 -17.26 0.80
CA ILE A 50 3.37 -18.60 1.01
C ILE A 50 2.99 -19.19 -0.35
N ARG A 51 3.64 -20.29 -0.71
CA ARG A 51 3.49 -21.00 -1.99
C ARG A 51 2.23 -21.87 -2.03
N PRO A 52 1.77 -22.31 -3.22
CA PRO A 52 0.60 -23.18 -3.34
C PRO A 52 0.68 -24.44 -2.47
N ASP A 53 1.86 -25.06 -2.40
CA ASP A 53 2.19 -26.25 -1.60
C ASP A 53 2.26 -25.99 -0.08
N GLY A 54 2.15 -24.73 0.36
CA GLY A 54 2.21 -24.31 1.75
C GLY A 54 3.61 -24.01 2.27
N GLU A 55 4.66 -24.19 1.46
CA GLU A 55 6.00 -23.74 1.82
C GLU A 55 6.01 -22.21 1.97
N GLN A 56 6.63 -21.73 3.04
CA GLN A 56 6.73 -20.32 3.36
C GLN A 56 8.19 -19.92 3.52
N PHE A 57 8.55 -18.76 2.98
CA PHE A 57 9.85 -18.14 3.20
C PHE A 57 9.70 -16.62 3.33
N ALA A 58 10.70 -16.00 3.94
CA ALA A 58 10.77 -14.56 4.10
C ALA A 58 12.22 -14.09 4.03
N PHE A 59 12.45 -12.94 3.42
CA PHE A 59 13.77 -12.34 3.29
C PHE A 59 13.66 -10.82 3.25
N GLY A 60 14.80 -10.14 3.32
CA GLY A 60 14.87 -8.71 3.03
C GLY A 60 16.11 -8.36 2.22
N LEU A 61 16.07 -7.16 1.63
CA LEU A 61 17.13 -6.58 0.82
C LEU A 61 17.27 -5.10 1.17
N GLY A 62 18.50 -4.58 1.04
CA GLY A 62 18.80 -3.16 1.29
C GLY A 62 18.82 -2.78 2.78
N PRO A 63 19.30 -1.57 3.09
CA PRO A 63 19.37 -1.06 4.46
C PRO A 63 17.98 -0.85 5.09
N ALA A 64 17.84 -1.30 6.34
CA ALA A 64 16.73 -0.91 7.21
C ALA A 64 16.91 0.51 7.75
N ARG A 65 18.15 1.00 7.87
CA ARG A 65 18.51 2.30 8.47
C ARG A 65 19.66 2.95 7.68
N ASP A 66 19.75 4.28 7.75
CA ASP A 66 20.73 5.07 6.98
C ASP A 66 22.20 4.82 7.36
N ASP A 67 22.46 4.31 8.58
CA ASP A 67 23.81 3.94 9.02
C ASP A 67 24.35 2.68 8.34
N GLY A 68 23.51 1.98 7.56
CA GLY A 68 23.86 0.75 6.84
C GLY A 68 24.18 -0.44 7.75
N ALA A 69 24.06 -0.30 9.07
CA ALA A 69 24.47 -1.31 10.03
C ALA A 69 23.49 -2.49 10.09
N ALA A 70 22.22 -2.26 9.74
CA ALA A 70 21.17 -3.27 9.68
C ALA A 70 20.55 -3.33 8.28
N SER A 71 20.54 -4.52 7.69
CA SER A 71 19.75 -4.81 6.48
C SER A 71 18.30 -5.12 6.86
N CYS A 72 17.36 -4.83 5.96
CA CYS A 72 15.98 -5.29 6.09
C CYS A 72 15.96 -6.83 6.19
N GLY A 73 15.13 -7.34 7.09
CA GLY A 73 14.90 -8.76 7.30
C GLY A 73 13.44 -9.05 7.68
N PRO A 74 13.07 -10.32 7.87
CA PRO A 74 11.69 -10.72 8.16
C PRO A 74 11.08 -10.10 9.43
N GLN A 75 11.92 -9.77 10.42
CA GLN A 75 11.55 -9.14 11.69
C GLN A 75 11.58 -7.60 11.65
N THR A 76 12.11 -6.99 10.58
CA THR A 76 12.15 -5.54 10.46
C THR A 76 10.73 -4.99 10.46
N ILE A 77 10.49 -3.96 11.27
CA ILE A 77 9.18 -3.34 11.46
C ILE A 77 9.04 -2.15 10.52
N PHE A 78 7.87 -2.03 9.90
CA PHE A 78 7.51 -0.95 8.98
C PHE A 78 6.14 -0.38 9.37
N GLU A 79 5.85 0.86 8.98
CA GLU A 79 4.46 1.32 8.94
C GLU A 79 3.74 0.59 7.81
N ILE A 80 2.66 -0.13 8.14
CA ILE A 80 1.90 -0.87 7.12
C ILE A 80 0.79 -0.02 6.49
N GLY A 81 0.64 1.24 6.94
CA GLY A 81 -0.31 2.20 6.41
C GLY A 81 -1.72 1.60 6.32
N SER A 82 -2.34 1.74 5.15
CA SER A 82 -3.74 1.36 4.94
C SER A 82 -4.05 -0.13 5.04
N ILE A 83 -3.05 -1.02 5.14
CA ILE A 83 -3.29 -2.41 5.57
C ILE A 83 -3.92 -2.44 6.98
N THR A 84 -3.75 -1.40 7.80
CA THR A 84 -4.48 -1.24 9.08
C THR A 84 -6.00 -1.37 8.93
N LYS A 85 -6.57 -1.03 7.77
CA LYS A 85 -8.01 -1.16 7.50
C LYS A 85 -8.47 -2.62 7.49
N VAL A 86 -7.60 -3.54 7.08
CA VAL A 86 -7.83 -4.98 7.17
C VAL A 86 -8.02 -5.40 8.63
N PHE A 87 -7.16 -4.90 9.54
CA PHE A 87 -7.28 -5.18 10.97
C PHE A 87 -8.55 -4.57 11.56
N THR A 88 -8.89 -3.33 11.18
CA THR A 88 -10.14 -2.69 11.62
C THR A 88 -11.38 -3.43 11.12
N ALA A 89 -11.36 -3.91 9.87
CA ALA A 89 -12.44 -4.72 9.32
C ALA A 89 -12.56 -6.08 10.00
N LEU A 90 -11.43 -6.72 10.32
CA LEU A 90 -11.39 -7.97 11.07
C LEU A 90 -11.91 -7.79 12.51
N LEU A 91 -11.61 -6.66 13.15
CA LEU A 91 -12.22 -6.29 14.43
C LEU A 91 -13.73 -6.12 14.33
N LEU A 92 -14.22 -5.39 13.32
CA LEU A 92 -15.65 -5.28 13.08
C LEU A 92 -16.28 -6.67 12.92
N ALA A 93 -15.67 -7.55 12.13
CA ALA A 93 -16.16 -8.89 11.91
C ALA A 93 -16.15 -9.76 13.18
N ASP A 94 -15.08 -9.74 13.98
CA ASP A 94 -15.03 -10.44 15.27
C ASP A 94 -16.11 -9.92 16.24
N MET A 95 -16.32 -8.60 16.32
CA MET A 95 -17.36 -8.02 17.17
C MET A 95 -18.77 -8.38 16.69
N VAL A 96 -18.98 -8.60 15.39
CA VAL A 96 -20.24 -9.12 14.83
C VAL A 96 -20.45 -10.58 15.23
N GLU A 97 -19.42 -11.43 15.09
CA GLU A 97 -19.50 -12.85 15.48
C GLU A 97 -19.78 -13.01 16.98
N ARG A 98 -19.33 -12.07 17.80
CA ARG A 98 -19.61 -12.01 19.25
C ARG A 98 -20.96 -11.39 19.60
N GLY A 99 -21.69 -10.85 18.62
CA GLY A 99 -22.98 -10.19 18.84
C GLY A 99 -22.90 -8.83 19.54
N GLU A 100 -21.72 -8.21 19.58
CA GLU A 100 -21.48 -6.92 20.25
C GLU A 100 -21.94 -5.74 19.37
N VAL A 101 -21.83 -5.90 18.05
CA VAL A 101 -22.28 -4.95 17.03
C VAL A 101 -22.92 -5.69 15.85
N LYS A 102 -23.64 -4.97 15.00
CA LYS A 102 -24.11 -5.48 13.71
C LYS A 102 -23.55 -4.65 12.57
N LEU A 103 -23.36 -5.28 11.41
CA LEU A 103 -22.88 -4.60 10.21
C LEU A 103 -23.78 -3.44 9.75
N ASP A 104 -25.09 -3.60 9.93
CA ASP A 104 -26.13 -2.65 9.57
C ASP A 104 -26.50 -1.68 10.70
N ASP A 105 -25.86 -1.79 11.88
CA ASP A 105 -26.06 -0.82 12.95
C ASP A 105 -25.70 0.59 12.42
N PRO A 106 -26.58 1.59 12.63
CA PRO A 106 -26.23 2.97 12.34
C PRO A 106 -25.02 3.37 13.18
N ALA A 107 -23.97 3.92 12.55
CA ALA A 107 -22.78 4.39 13.23
C ALA A 107 -23.10 5.43 14.31
N GLN A 108 -24.20 6.16 14.15
CA GLN A 108 -24.75 7.11 15.12
C GLN A 108 -24.97 6.51 16.52
N LYS A 109 -25.28 5.22 16.60
CA LYS A 109 -25.53 4.48 17.85
C LYS A 109 -24.31 4.45 18.78
N TYR A 110 -23.10 4.59 18.23
CA TYR A 110 -21.83 4.43 18.95
C TYR A 110 -21.12 5.76 19.24
N LEU A 111 -21.73 6.87 18.82
CA LEU A 111 -21.21 8.22 19.07
C LEU A 111 -21.66 8.74 20.44
N PRO A 112 -20.88 9.65 21.05
CA PRO A 112 -21.30 10.33 22.27
C PRO A 112 -22.54 11.19 22.03
N GLU A 113 -23.25 11.49 23.13
CA GLU A 113 -24.37 12.41 23.10
C GLU A 113 -23.92 13.78 22.56
N GLY A 114 -24.75 14.39 21.70
CA GLY A 114 -24.45 15.69 21.09
C GLY A 114 -23.69 15.62 19.76
N VAL A 115 -23.12 14.47 19.38
CA VAL A 115 -22.48 14.29 18.07
C VAL A 115 -23.46 13.65 17.08
N LYS A 116 -23.68 14.31 15.94
CA LYS A 116 -24.67 13.90 14.94
C LYS A 116 -24.03 13.62 13.60
N LEU A 117 -24.17 12.39 13.11
CA LEU A 117 -23.84 12.03 11.74
C LEU A 117 -24.90 12.53 10.77
N SER A 118 -24.43 12.94 9.59
CA SER A 118 -25.32 13.23 8.47
C SER A 118 -26.05 11.95 8.02
N VAL A 119 -27.34 12.11 7.74
CA VAL A 119 -28.19 11.13 7.03
C VAL A 119 -28.53 11.74 5.67
N LYS A 120 -28.56 10.93 4.61
CA LYS A 120 -28.96 11.38 3.27
C LYS A 120 -29.89 10.34 2.64
N ASP A 121 -30.99 10.82 2.08
CA ASP A 121 -32.02 10.03 1.40
C ASP A 121 -32.53 8.87 2.29
N ASP A 122 -32.81 9.18 3.57
CA ASP A 122 -33.23 8.25 4.63
C ASP A 122 -32.28 7.07 4.91
N LYS A 123 -31.05 7.13 4.39
CA LYS A 123 -30.01 6.12 4.61
C LYS A 123 -28.99 6.62 5.63
N PRO A 124 -28.89 6.01 6.83
CA PRO A 124 -27.84 6.32 7.78
C PRO A 124 -26.50 5.71 7.34
N ILE A 125 -25.41 6.29 7.81
CA ILE A 125 -24.09 5.66 7.72
C ILE A 125 -24.09 4.44 8.66
N THR A 126 -23.77 3.26 8.14
CA THR A 126 -23.64 2.00 8.92
C THR A 126 -22.18 1.63 9.14
N LEU A 127 -21.90 0.75 10.12
CA LEU A 127 -20.54 0.23 10.34
C LEU A 127 -19.95 -0.46 9.10
N ALA A 128 -20.75 -1.25 8.38
CA ALA A 128 -20.32 -1.86 7.13
C ALA A 128 -20.03 -0.82 6.03
N SER A 129 -20.80 0.26 5.96
CA SER A 129 -20.57 1.31 4.95
C SER A 129 -19.27 2.08 5.20
N LEU A 130 -18.86 2.22 6.47
CA LEU A 130 -17.57 2.79 6.85
C LEU A 130 -16.41 1.90 6.38
N SER A 131 -16.52 0.59 6.63
CA SER A 131 -15.49 -0.41 6.28
C SER A 131 -15.35 -0.65 4.78
N SER A 132 -16.46 -0.62 4.04
CA SER A 132 -16.52 -0.90 2.59
C SER A 132 -16.41 0.35 1.72
N HIS A 133 -16.04 1.50 2.29
CA HIS A 133 -15.93 2.77 1.54
C HIS A 133 -17.21 3.20 0.82
N THR A 134 -18.38 2.85 1.34
CA THR A 134 -19.69 3.20 0.77
C THR A 134 -20.48 4.17 1.65
N SER A 135 -19.88 4.74 2.70
CA SER A 135 -20.56 5.64 3.64
C SER A 135 -20.94 7.01 3.05
N GLY A 136 -20.36 7.39 1.90
CA GLY A 136 -20.49 8.73 1.34
C GLY A 136 -19.64 9.81 2.04
N LEU A 137 -18.87 9.43 3.07
CA LEU A 137 -17.89 10.32 3.71
C LEU A 137 -16.73 10.65 2.74
N PRO A 138 -16.11 11.83 2.87
CA PRO A 138 -14.98 12.23 2.04
C PRO A 138 -13.73 11.41 2.39
N ARG A 139 -12.69 11.50 1.55
CA ARG A 139 -11.41 10.79 1.80
C ARG A 139 -10.83 11.16 3.17
N LEU A 140 -10.83 12.46 3.46
CA LEU A 140 -10.31 13.11 4.65
C LEU A 140 -11.34 14.12 5.17
N PRO A 141 -11.34 14.43 6.47
CA PRO A 141 -12.18 15.49 6.99
C PRO A 141 -11.74 16.85 6.43
N ASN A 142 -12.70 17.71 6.10
CA ASN A 142 -12.42 19.00 5.43
C ASN A 142 -11.91 20.10 6.37
N ASN A 143 -11.93 19.85 7.68
CA ASN A 143 -11.28 20.65 8.73
C ASN A 143 -9.91 20.08 9.13
N LEU A 144 -9.37 19.11 8.37
CA LEU A 144 -7.99 18.68 8.53
C LEU A 144 -7.07 19.84 8.12
N ALA A 145 -6.33 20.33 9.10
CA ALA A 145 -5.38 21.43 8.99
C ALA A 145 -4.19 21.05 9.86
N PRO A 146 -3.23 20.28 9.32
CA PRO A 146 -2.13 19.74 10.11
C PRO A 146 -1.15 20.84 10.50
N LYS A 147 -0.63 20.78 11.73
CA LYS A 147 0.49 21.64 12.17
C LYS A 147 1.81 21.25 11.51
N ASP A 148 1.97 19.97 11.20
CA ASP A 148 3.13 19.40 10.53
C ASP A 148 2.66 18.58 9.31
N ALA A 149 3.09 18.97 8.12
CA ALA A 149 2.74 18.28 6.89
C ALA A 149 3.36 16.87 6.79
N HIS A 150 4.48 16.63 7.49
CA HIS A 150 5.17 15.34 7.53
C HIS A 150 4.50 14.33 8.48
N ASN A 151 3.66 14.80 9.41
CA ASN A 151 2.83 13.97 10.28
C ASN A 151 1.37 14.50 10.30
N PRO A 152 0.63 14.34 9.19
CA PRO A 152 -0.55 15.15 8.91
C PRO A 152 -1.81 14.80 9.72
N TYR A 153 -1.76 13.78 10.55
CA TYR A 153 -2.89 13.34 11.38
C TYR A 153 -2.63 13.50 12.88
N ALA A 154 -1.40 13.86 13.29
CA ALA A 154 -0.97 13.83 14.69
C ALA A 154 -1.87 14.67 15.60
N ASP A 155 -2.33 15.82 15.08
CA ASP A 155 -3.14 16.80 15.79
C ASP A 155 -4.64 16.75 15.45
N TYR A 156 -5.11 15.68 14.79
CA TYR A 156 -6.54 15.46 14.52
C TYR A 156 -7.16 14.60 15.63
N ASP A 157 -7.57 15.26 16.71
CA ASP A 157 -8.15 14.64 17.91
C ASP A 157 -9.68 14.44 17.82
N GLU A 158 -10.27 13.89 18.89
CA GLU A 158 -11.70 13.61 18.99
C GLU A 158 -12.56 14.88 18.90
N GLU A 159 -12.11 16.00 19.47
CA GLU A 159 -12.85 17.28 19.39
C GLU A 159 -12.98 17.75 17.93
N ARG A 160 -11.90 17.66 17.15
CA ARG A 160 -11.93 18.02 15.72
C ARG A 160 -12.77 17.05 14.91
N LEU A 161 -12.75 15.75 15.24
CA LEU A 161 -13.63 14.76 14.63
C LEU A 161 -15.09 15.10 14.90
N ASP A 162 -15.47 15.36 16.15
CA ASP A 162 -16.84 15.69 16.54
C ASP A 162 -17.34 16.97 15.88
N ALA A 163 -16.49 18.00 15.84
CA ALA A 163 -16.78 19.26 15.14
C ALA A 163 -17.05 19.01 13.64
N PHE A 164 -16.24 18.16 13.00
CA PHE A 164 -16.45 17.77 11.62
C PHE A 164 -17.79 17.02 11.44
N LEU A 165 -18.04 15.99 12.25
CA LEU A 165 -19.24 15.15 12.11
C LEU A 165 -20.51 15.98 12.25
N ASN A 166 -20.55 16.89 13.24
CA ASN A 166 -21.69 17.79 13.49
C ASN A 166 -22.01 18.75 12.35
N GLN A 167 -21.00 19.15 11.56
CA GLN A 167 -21.16 20.14 10.50
C GLN A 167 -21.29 19.51 9.11
N TYR A 168 -20.68 18.36 8.89
CA TYR A 168 -20.60 17.76 7.56
C TYR A 168 -21.97 17.32 7.04
N LYS A 169 -22.20 17.55 5.74
CA LYS A 169 -23.38 17.07 5.01
C LYS A 169 -22.94 16.16 3.88
N LEU A 170 -23.51 14.95 3.85
CA LEU A 170 -23.23 13.96 2.81
C LEU A 170 -23.60 14.51 1.43
N ARG A 171 -22.69 14.31 0.47
CA ARG A 171 -22.95 14.62 -0.95
C ARG A 171 -23.67 13.49 -1.67
N HIS A 172 -23.43 12.26 -1.25
CA HIS A 172 -23.99 11.03 -1.81
C HIS A 172 -24.58 10.20 -0.68
N ALA A 173 -25.66 9.48 -0.97
CA ALA A 173 -26.27 8.61 0.02
C ALA A 173 -25.35 7.41 0.32
N PRO A 174 -25.34 6.89 1.56
CA PRO A 174 -24.66 5.63 1.84
C PRO A 174 -25.12 4.51 0.90
N GLY A 175 -24.15 3.75 0.37
CA GLY A 175 -24.37 2.68 -0.60
C GLY A 175 -24.51 3.14 -2.07
N GLU A 176 -24.54 4.45 -2.36
CA GLU A 176 -24.69 4.95 -3.74
C GLU A 176 -23.48 4.63 -4.62
N ARG A 177 -22.27 4.70 -4.07
CA ARG A 177 -21.01 4.40 -4.76
C ARG A 177 -19.88 4.10 -3.78
N VAL A 178 -18.83 3.47 -4.28
CA VAL A 178 -17.56 3.31 -3.56
C VAL A 178 -16.73 4.59 -3.69
N ALA A 179 -16.28 5.13 -2.56
CA ALA A 179 -15.36 6.26 -2.47
C ALA A 179 -14.39 6.04 -1.30
N TYR A 180 -13.11 5.80 -1.60
CA TYR A 180 -12.09 5.49 -0.60
C TYR A 180 -12.01 6.57 0.49
N SER A 181 -12.11 6.15 1.76
CA SER A 181 -12.23 7.06 2.90
C SER A 181 -11.39 6.61 4.08
N ASN A 182 -10.30 7.35 4.35
CA ASN A 182 -9.52 7.20 5.58
C ASN A 182 -10.37 7.66 6.78
N LEU A 183 -11.11 8.75 6.62
CA LEU A 183 -12.04 9.22 7.64
C LEU A 183 -13.06 8.13 8.03
N GLY A 184 -13.64 7.44 7.04
CA GLY A 184 -14.64 6.40 7.28
C GLY A 184 -14.10 5.25 8.11
N VAL A 185 -12.96 4.67 7.72
CA VAL A 185 -12.39 3.52 8.45
C VAL A 185 -11.72 3.96 9.76
N GLY A 186 -11.15 5.17 9.81
CA GLY A 186 -10.65 5.76 11.06
C GLY A 186 -11.76 5.97 12.08
N LEU A 187 -12.91 6.51 11.65
CA LEU A 187 -14.12 6.61 12.46
C LEU A 187 -14.59 5.23 12.92
N LEU A 188 -14.62 4.23 12.03
CA LEU A 188 -14.97 2.86 12.41
C LEU A 188 -14.08 2.34 13.55
N GLY A 189 -12.75 2.45 13.42
CA GLY A 189 -11.83 2.03 14.47
C GLY A 189 -12.08 2.74 15.80
N HIS A 190 -12.36 4.05 15.77
CA HIS A 190 -12.73 4.83 16.94
C HIS A 190 -14.04 4.34 17.58
N LEU A 191 -15.09 4.09 16.80
CA LEU A 191 -16.38 3.61 17.29
C LEU A 191 -16.30 2.21 17.91
N LEU A 192 -15.52 1.30 17.31
CA LEU A 192 -15.31 -0.05 17.85
C LEU A 192 -14.56 0.00 19.18
N ALA A 193 -13.51 0.83 19.28
CA ALA A 193 -12.77 1.05 20.53
C ALA A 193 -13.68 1.61 21.64
N ARG A 194 -14.50 2.61 21.32
CA ARG A 194 -15.50 3.16 22.25
C ARG A 194 -16.49 2.11 22.73
N GLN A 195 -17.04 1.31 21.82
CA GLN A 195 -17.97 0.23 22.16
C GLN A 195 -17.33 -0.82 23.07
N ALA A 196 -16.05 -1.12 22.87
CA ALA A 196 -15.30 -2.05 23.70
C ALA A 196 -14.80 -1.45 25.04
N GLY A 197 -14.82 -0.12 25.19
CA GLY A 197 -14.35 0.58 26.38
C GLY A 197 -12.83 0.57 26.58
N ILE A 198 -12.06 0.27 25.53
CA ILE A 198 -10.58 0.21 25.54
C ILE A 198 -10.00 0.95 24.33
N SER A 199 -8.69 1.21 24.33
CA SER A 199 -8.04 1.87 23.18
C SER A 199 -8.10 0.98 21.93
N TYR A 200 -8.07 1.61 20.74
CA TYR A 200 -8.03 0.88 19.47
C TYR A 200 -6.84 -0.09 19.40
N GLU A 201 -5.65 0.36 19.82
CA GLU A 201 -4.46 -0.50 19.89
C GLU A 201 -4.68 -1.72 20.78
N ALA A 202 -5.21 -1.53 22.00
CA ALA A 202 -5.47 -2.64 22.92
C ALA A 202 -6.48 -3.63 22.32
N LEU A 203 -7.52 -3.12 21.65
CA LEU A 203 -8.54 -3.94 21.00
C LEU A 203 -7.95 -4.79 19.86
N VAL A 204 -7.13 -4.20 18.98
CA VAL A 204 -6.42 -4.94 17.91
C VAL A 204 -5.52 -6.01 18.51
N ILE A 205 -4.71 -5.66 19.52
CA ILE A 205 -3.78 -6.59 20.14
C ILE A 205 -4.53 -7.77 20.77
N GLU A 206 -5.60 -7.51 21.51
CA GLU A 206 -6.36 -8.54 22.22
C GLU A 206 -7.11 -9.48 21.29
N ARG A 207 -7.76 -8.93 20.26
CA ARG A 207 -8.71 -9.68 19.43
C ARG A 207 -8.12 -10.19 18.13
N VAL A 208 -7.02 -9.60 17.66
CA VAL A 208 -6.38 -10.00 16.39
C VAL A 208 -4.96 -10.49 16.63
N CYS A 209 -4.08 -9.64 17.17
CA CYS A 209 -2.66 -9.98 17.21
C CYS A 209 -2.38 -11.17 18.12
N ARG A 210 -2.90 -11.19 19.34
CA ARG A 210 -2.66 -12.26 20.31
C ARG A 210 -3.20 -13.62 19.84
N PRO A 211 -4.43 -13.74 19.31
CA PRO A 211 -4.92 -15.01 18.75
C PRO A 211 -4.09 -15.53 17.56
N LEU A 212 -3.48 -14.64 16.77
CA LEU A 212 -2.66 -15.01 15.62
C LEU A 212 -1.16 -15.14 15.94
N GLY A 213 -0.75 -14.73 17.15
CA GLY A 213 0.65 -14.68 17.59
C GLY A 213 1.48 -13.59 16.91
N MET A 214 0.88 -12.42 16.65
CA MET A 214 1.51 -11.28 15.96
C MET A 214 2.15 -10.29 16.94
N ASP A 215 3.25 -10.69 17.57
CA ASP A 215 3.88 -9.97 18.69
C ASP A 215 4.65 -8.68 18.27
N GLU A 216 4.96 -8.53 16.99
CA GLU A 216 5.65 -7.36 16.43
C GLU A 216 4.68 -6.29 15.92
N THR A 217 3.37 -6.58 15.95
CA THR A 217 2.33 -5.71 15.43
C THR A 217 1.72 -4.83 16.50
N SER A 218 2.01 -3.53 16.46
CA SER A 218 1.46 -2.53 17.39
C SER A 218 1.44 -1.12 16.77
N ILE A 219 0.84 -0.16 17.48
CA ILE A 219 0.96 1.26 17.16
C ILE A 219 2.12 1.83 17.97
N THR A 220 2.07 1.65 19.28
CA THR A 220 3.08 2.07 20.24
C THR A 220 4.16 1.00 20.30
N LEU A 221 5.34 1.29 19.75
CA LEU A 221 6.47 0.35 19.75
C LEU A 221 7.22 0.39 21.09
N SER A 222 7.53 -0.79 21.64
CA SER A 222 8.48 -0.95 22.74
C SER A 222 9.90 -0.53 22.34
N ALA A 223 10.79 -0.34 23.31
CA ALA A 223 12.19 -0.01 23.03
C ALA A 223 12.90 -1.08 22.18
N ALA A 224 12.47 -2.35 22.25
CA ALA A 224 12.99 -3.41 21.39
C ALA A 224 12.49 -3.26 19.95
N GLN A 225 11.18 -3.09 19.78
CA GLN A 225 10.58 -2.88 18.46
C GLN A 225 11.07 -1.60 17.78
N GLN A 226 11.35 -0.53 18.53
CA GLN A 226 11.95 0.70 17.98
C GLN A 226 13.33 0.49 17.35
N ARG A 227 14.09 -0.51 17.82
CA ARG A 227 15.37 -0.89 17.19
C ARG A 227 15.18 -1.63 15.88
N GLU A 228 14.08 -2.39 15.76
CA GLU A 228 13.70 -3.11 14.54
C GLU A 228 12.93 -2.25 13.53
N LEU A 229 12.45 -1.06 13.93
CA LEU A 229 11.78 -0.12 13.04
C LEU A 229 12.76 0.39 11.96
N ALA A 230 12.43 0.11 10.70
CA ALA A 230 13.13 0.66 9.56
C ALA A 230 12.93 2.18 9.49
N LYS A 231 13.96 2.93 9.07
CA LYS A 231 13.84 4.37 8.81
C LYS A 231 13.12 4.58 7.47
N GLY A 232 11.98 5.27 7.49
CA GLY A 232 11.20 5.58 6.28
C GLY A 232 11.83 6.68 5.43
N HIS A 233 11.58 6.62 4.12
CA HIS A 233 12.06 7.58 3.13
C HIS A 233 10.94 7.99 2.17
N ASP A 234 10.94 9.25 1.76
CA ASP A 234 10.05 9.73 0.71
C ASP A 234 10.41 9.13 -0.66
N ALA A 235 9.66 9.54 -1.71
CA ALA A 235 9.86 9.03 -3.06
C ALA A 235 11.21 9.47 -3.68
N ASP A 236 11.86 10.48 -3.10
CA ASP A 236 13.17 10.98 -3.53
C ASP A 236 14.33 10.36 -2.74
N GLY A 237 14.02 9.50 -1.76
CA GLY A 237 15.00 8.81 -0.93
C GLY A 237 15.47 9.64 0.28
N ALA A 238 14.83 10.78 0.56
CA ALA A 238 15.12 11.58 1.74
C ALA A 238 14.45 10.97 2.98
N PRO A 239 15.09 11.03 4.18
CA PRO A 239 14.49 10.50 5.40
C PRO A 239 13.18 11.21 5.74
N GLU A 240 12.15 10.44 6.09
CA GLU A 240 10.80 10.96 6.39
C GLU A 240 10.36 10.55 7.82
N SER A 241 9.40 11.30 8.34
CA SER A 241 8.76 11.08 9.64
C SER A 241 7.71 9.99 9.59
N ASN A 242 7.60 9.28 10.70
CA ASN A 242 6.52 8.36 10.99
C ASN A 242 5.21 9.12 11.18
N TRP A 243 4.09 8.47 10.86
CA TRP A 243 2.76 9.07 11.02
C TRP A 243 2.09 8.61 12.32
N ASP A 244 1.48 9.55 13.02
CA ASP A 244 0.59 9.33 14.15
C ASP A 244 -0.82 9.75 13.74
N LEU A 245 -1.79 8.84 13.86
CA LEU A 245 -3.14 9.08 13.33
C LEU A 245 -4.17 9.49 14.40
N ASN A 246 -3.74 9.62 15.66
CA ASN A 246 -4.57 10.06 16.79
C ASN A 246 -5.97 9.41 16.80
N VAL A 247 -7.07 10.16 16.65
CA VAL A 247 -8.43 9.57 16.68
C VAL A 247 -8.73 8.65 15.48
N LEU A 248 -7.99 8.78 14.38
CA LEU A 248 -8.17 8.03 13.12
C LEU A 248 -7.24 6.81 13.01
N GLN A 249 -6.76 6.27 14.12
CA GLN A 249 -5.83 5.12 14.15
C GLN A 249 -6.23 3.95 13.25
N GLY A 250 -7.52 3.59 13.21
CA GLY A 250 -8.05 2.49 12.39
C GLY A 250 -7.85 2.67 10.88
N ALA A 251 -7.49 3.86 10.41
CA ALA A 251 -7.21 4.10 9.01
C ALA A 251 -5.81 3.66 8.57
N GLY A 252 -4.81 3.66 9.46
CA GLY A 252 -3.42 3.53 9.01
C GLY A 252 -2.29 3.50 10.05
N ALA A 253 -2.59 3.37 11.34
CA ALA A 253 -1.58 3.58 12.40
C ALA A 253 -0.71 2.36 12.74
N LEU A 254 -1.06 1.16 12.27
CA LEU A 254 -0.34 -0.04 12.67
C LEU A 254 1.06 -0.09 12.04
N ARG A 255 1.96 -0.68 12.81
CA ARG A 255 3.31 -1.08 12.40
C ARG A 255 3.39 -2.58 12.55
N SER A 256 4.10 -3.25 11.64
CA SER A 256 4.21 -4.72 11.65
C SER A 256 5.47 -5.16 10.91
N SER A 257 5.76 -6.45 10.97
CA SER A 257 6.83 -7.14 10.26
C SER A 257 6.27 -8.12 9.24
N VAL A 258 7.13 -8.61 8.36
CA VAL A 258 6.75 -9.69 7.44
C VAL A 258 6.39 -10.96 8.18
N ASN A 259 7.11 -11.30 9.25
CA ASN A 259 6.82 -12.49 10.06
C ASN A 259 5.39 -12.49 10.60
N ASP A 260 4.93 -11.35 11.09
CA ASP A 260 3.57 -11.21 11.61
C ASP A 260 2.53 -11.19 10.49
N MET A 261 2.79 -10.43 9.42
CA MET A 261 1.87 -10.36 8.29
C MET A 261 1.68 -11.72 7.61
N LEU A 262 2.69 -12.59 7.60
CA LEU A 262 2.54 -13.98 7.13
C LEU A 262 1.60 -14.81 8.02
N LYS A 263 1.57 -14.57 9.34
CA LYS A 263 0.61 -15.23 10.24
C LYS A 263 -0.81 -14.79 9.93
N LEU A 264 -1.02 -13.49 9.70
CA LEU A 264 -2.32 -12.95 9.26
C LEU A 264 -2.77 -13.59 7.95
N LEU A 265 -1.91 -13.59 6.92
CA LEU A 265 -2.25 -14.12 5.61
C LEU A 265 -2.44 -15.64 5.60
N ALA A 266 -1.69 -16.39 6.41
CA ALA A 266 -1.90 -17.83 6.58
C ALA A 266 -3.28 -18.13 7.16
N ALA A 267 -3.76 -17.30 8.11
CA ALA A 267 -5.11 -17.42 8.66
C ALA A 267 -6.19 -16.98 7.67
N ALA A 268 -6.05 -15.79 7.05
CA ALA A 268 -7.00 -15.25 6.09
C ALA A 268 -7.20 -16.17 4.88
N SER A 269 -6.12 -16.72 4.32
CA SER A 269 -6.20 -17.69 3.21
C SER A 269 -6.75 -19.07 3.60
N GLY A 270 -7.06 -19.30 4.88
CA GLY A 270 -7.50 -20.59 5.41
C GLY A 270 -6.42 -21.68 5.38
N ARG A 271 -5.14 -21.33 5.18
CA ARG A 271 -4.02 -22.28 5.27
C ARG A 271 -3.75 -22.72 6.71
N LYS A 272 -3.96 -21.82 7.66
CA LYS A 272 -3.82 -22.08 9.09
C LYS A 272 -5.15 -21.80 9.77
N ALA A 273 -5.70 -22.80 10.44
CA ALA A 273 -6.92 -22.62 11.23
C ALA A 273 -6.71 -21.56 12.32
N SER A 274 -7.73 -20.74 12.53
CA SER A 274 -7.72 -19.64 13.50
C SER A 274 -9.07 -19.51 14.20
N PRO A 275 -9.12 -19.06 15.47
CA PRO A 275 -10.38 -18.66 16.09
C PRO A 275 -11.11 -17.53 15.33
N LEU A 276 -10.43 -16.85 14.41
CA LEU A 276 -10.98 -15.76 13.60
C LEU A 276 -11.49 -16.22 12.22
N ASP A 277 -11.52 -17.52 11.92
CA ASP A 277 -11.88 -18.05 10.59
C ASP A 277 -13.25 -17.53 10.09
N ALA A 278 -14.24 -17.39 10.97
CA ALA A 278 -15.56 -16.84 10.59
C ALA A 278 -15.49 -15.34 10.29
N ALA A 279 -14.72 -14.59 11.10
CA ALA A 279 -14.50 -13.17 10.90
C ALA A 279 -13.76 -12.90 9.58
N PHE A 280 -12.72 -13.67 9.25
CA PHE A 280 -12.03 -13.59 7.95
C PHE A 280 -12.99 -13.78 6.78
N ARG A 281 -13.76 -14.88 6.78
CA ARG A 281 -14.78 -15.13 5.74
C ARG A 281 -15.81 -14.00 5.60
N LEU A 282 -16.12 -13.29 6.69
CA LEU A 282 -17.03 -12.14 6.63
C LEU A 282 -16.38 -10.91 5.97
N THR A 283 -15.08 -10.71 6.18
CA THR A 283 -14.33 -9.59 5.58
C THR A 283 -14.08 -9.77 4.08
N GLU A 284 -13.95 -11.01 3.63
CA GLU A 284 -13.60 -11.40 2.26
C GLU A 284 -14.80 -11.38 1.28
N GLN A 285 -16.01 -11.22 1.81
CA GLN A 285 -17.23 -11.19 0.98
C GLN A 285 -17.37 -9.88 0.21
N PRO A 286 -17.72 -9.93 -1.09
CA PRO A 286 -18.16 -8.78 -1.87
C PRO A 286 -19.21 -7.91 -1.17
N ARG A 287 -18.97 -6.59 -1.16
CA ARG A 287 -19.91 -5.59 -0.62
C ARG A 287 -20.35 -4.58 -1.66
N ALA A 288 -19.44 -4.13 -2.52
CA ALA A 288 -19.76 -3.16 -3.55
C ALA A 288 -18.81 -3.28 -4.74
N GLN A 289 -19.31 -2.91 -5.92
CA GLN A 289 -18.55 -2.82 -7.16
C GLN A 289 -17.77 -1.51 -7.20
N MET A 290 -16.51 -1.59 -7.62
CA MET A 290 -15.64 -0.46 -7.93
C MET A 290 -15.67 -0.17 -9.44
N ALA A 291 -15.21 1.02 -9.83
CA ALA A 291 -14.90 1.27 -11.23
C ALA A 291 -13.83 0.27 -11.73
N GLY A 292 -13.95 -0.18 -12.98
CA GLY A 292 -13.01 -1.14 -13.58
C GLY A 292 -13.29 -2.61 -13.27
N GLY A 293 -14.41 -2.93 -12.60
CA GLY A 293 -14.85 -4.32 -12.37
C GLY A 293 -14.23 -5.01 -11.15
N ALA A 294 -13.37 -4.32 -10.40
CA ALA A 294 -12.95 -4.75 -9.07
C ALA A 294 -14.10 -4.59 -8.06
N GLN A 295 -14.00 -5.26 -6.92
CA GLN A 295 -14.97 -5.15 -5.83
C GLN A 295 -14.26 -4.81 -4.51
N VAL A 296 -15.04 -4.37 -3.53
CA VAL A 296 -14.57 -4.19 -2.14
C VAL A 296 -15.27 -5.15 -1.21
N GLY A 297 -14.50 -5.75 -0.30
CA GLY A 297 -15.00 -6.43 0.88
C GLY A 297 -15.11 -5.47 2.07
N LEU A 298 -14.98 -6.02 3.29
CA LEU A 298 -14.72 -5.19 4.47
C LEU A 298 -13.20 -5.03 4.57
N GLY A 299 -12.69 -3.83 4.29
CA GLY A 299 -11.25 -3.52 4.38
C GLY A 299 -10.36 -4.24 3.37
N TRP A 300 -10.91 -4.92 2.36
CA TRP A 300 -10.18 -5.62 1.30
C TRP A 300 -10.59 -5.14 -0.09
N HIS A 301 -9.63 -5.10 -1.02
CA HIS A 301 -9.90 -5.10 -2.46
C HIS A 301 -10.03 -6.54 -2.95
N LEU A 302 -11.02 -6.79 -3.80
CA LEU A 302 -11.31 -8.09 -4.38
C LEU A 302 -11.23 -7.96 -5.90
N SER A 303 -10.39 -8.78 -6.52
CA SER A 303 -10.25 -8.83 -7.98
C SER A 303 -10.90 -10.09 -8.52
N ASP A 304 -11.98 -9.93 -9.28
CA ASP A 304 -12.78 -11.03 -9.80
C ASP A 304 -11.99 -11.89 -10.81
N SER A 305 -11.15 -11.27 -11.64
CA SER A 305 -10.44 -11.93 -12.73
C SER A 305 -9.38 -12.92 -12.27
N ASP A 306 -8.79 -12.70 -11.11
CA ASP A 306 -7.71 -13.51 -10.57
C ASP A 306 -7.98 -14.01 -9.15
N GLN A 307 -9.18 -13.80 -8.58
CA GLN A 307 -9.54 -14.28 -7.23
C GLN A 307 -8.58 -13.76 -6.14
N LEU A 308 -7.97 -12.60 -6.38
CA LEU A 308 -7.03 -11.98 -5.46
C LEU A 308 -7.77 -11.11 -4.44
N ILE A 309 -7.52 -11.37 -3.17
CA ILE A 309 -7.96 -10.56 -2.03
C ILE A 309 -6.73 -9.86 -1.48
N TRP A 310 -6.71 -8.53 -1.55
CA TRP A 310 -5.50 -7.77 -1.27
C TRP A 310 -5.77 -6.37 -0.75
N HIS A 311 -4.75 -5.78 -0.14
CA HIS A 311 -4.75 -4.37 0.24
C HIS A 311 -3.31 -3.86 0.24
N ASN A 312 -3.13 -2.58 -0.07
CA ASN A 312 -1.85 -1.90 0.04
C ASN A 312 -1.87 -0.84 1.14
N GLY A 313 -0.73 -0.20 1.37
CA GLY A 313 -0.62 0.86 2.35
C GLY A 313 0.49 1.83 2.02
N GLY A 314 0.30 3.07 2.47
CA GLY A 314 1.31 4.10 2.39
C GLY A 314 1.16 5.09 3.55
N THR A 315 2.31 5.50 4.05
CA THR A 315 2.49 6.65 4.96
C THR A 315 3.59 7.54 4.38
N GLY A 316 4.15 8.47 5.16
CA GLY A 316 5.16 9.42 4.69
C GLY A 316 6.35 8.73 4.04
N GLY A 317 6.94 7.76 4.75
CA GLY A 317 8.19 7.11 4.33
C GLY A 317 8.09 5.63 3.95
N TYR A 318 6.88 5.07 3.82
CA TYR A 318 6.67 3.63 3.71
C TYR A 318 5.63 3.28 2.64
N ARG A 319 5.81 2.10 2.05
CA ARG A 319 4.80 1.43 1.21
C ARG A 319 4.70 -0.04 1.57
N SER A 320 3.51 -0.58 1.45
CA SER A 320 3.22 -1.96 1.80
C SER A 320 2.19 -2.57 0.86
N PHE A 321 2.32 -3.87 0.66
CA PHE A 321 1.36 -4.71 -0.05
C PHE A 321 1.12 -5.98 0.78
N CYS A 322 -0.13 -6.41 0.89
CA CYS A 322 -0.44 -7.78 1.29
C CYS A 322 -1.61 -8.32 0.46
N GLY A 323 -1.57 -9.61 0.15
CA GLY A 323 -2.67 -10.24 -0.54
C GLY A 323 -2.54 -11.74 -0.60
N PHE A 324 -3.67 -12.39 -0.85
CA PHE A 324 -3.73 -13.82 -1.05
C PHE A 324 -4.80 -14.19 -2.07
N ARG A 325 -4.60 -15.33 -2.74
CA ARG A 325 -5.56 -15.88 -3.69
C ARG A 325 -6.51 -16.84 -2.99
N ALA A 326 -7.80 -16.77 -3.28
CA ALA A 326 -8.77 -17.65 -2.64
C ALA A 326 -8.66 -19.13 -3.08
N ASP A 327 -8.18 -19.40 -4.30
CA ASP A 327 -8.21 -20.73 -4.93
C ASP A 327 -6.99 -21.61 -4.56
N ASP A 328 -5.79 -21.12 -4.85
CA ASP A 328 -4.52 -21.81 -4.60
C ASP A 328 -3.84 -21.32 -3.31
N ARG A 329 -4.49 -20.38 -2.61
CA ARG A 329 -4.10 -19.83 -1.30
C ARG A 329 -2.77 -19.09 -1.31
N VAL A 330 -2.15 -18.84 -2.47
CA VAL A 330 -0.85 -18.16 -2.53
C VAL A 330 -0.97 -16.82 -1.85
N ALA A 331 -0.01 -16.50 -0.98
CA ALA A 331 -0.04 -15.26 -0.22
C ALA A 331 1.32 -14.55 -0.31
N VAL A 332 1.27 -13.23 -0.38
CA VAL A 332 2.47 -12.37 -0.45
C VAL A 332 2.28 -11.17 0.46
N VAL A 333 3.35 -10.81 1.17
CA VAL A 333 3.51 -9.52 1.83
C VAL A 333 4.81 -8.87 1.37
N VAL A 334 4.76 -7.56 1.13
CA VAL A 334 5.91 -6.72 0.78
C VAL A 334 5.84 -5.47 1.65
N LEU A 335 6.91 -5.19 2.42
CA LEU A 335 7.02 -4.00 3.25
C LEU A 335 8.28 -3.24 2.87
N ALA A 336 8.17 -1.97 2.51
CA ALA A 336 9.29 -1.15 2.07
C ALA A 336 9.39 0.15 2.87
N ASN A 337 10.62 0.59 3.13
CA ASN A 337 10.92 1.86 3.78
C ASN A 337 11.17 2.99 2.77
N SER A 338 10.41 2.99 1.68
CA SER A 338 10.45 4.01 0.63
C SER A 338 9.03 4.28 0.12
N ALA A 339 8.68 5.55 -0.07
CA ALA A 339 7.37 5.98 -0.55
C ALA A 339 7.20 5.81 -2.07
N ASN A 340 7.39 4.58 -2.57
CA ASN A 340 7.36 4.24 -4.00
C ASN A 340 6.36 3.10 -4.29
N ASP A 341 5.42 3.32 -5.20
CA ASP A 341 4.31 2.40 -5.48
C ASP A 341 4.70 1.17 -6.32
N ILE A 342 5.97 1.06 -6.73
CA ILE A 342 6.50 -0.19 -7.31
C ILE A 342 6.28 -1.41 -6.39
N VAL A 343 6.06 -1.19 -5.08
CA VAL A 343 5.71 -2.22 -4.10
C VAL A 343 4.46 -3.02 -4.49
N ASP A 344 3.45 -2.39 -5.07
CA ASP A 344 2.24 -3.10 -5.52
C ASP A 344 2.56 -4.01 -6.70
N VAL A 345 3.31 -3.49 -7.68
CA VAL A 345 3.80 -4.27 -8.83
C VAL A 345 4.64 -5.46 -8.36
N ILE A 346 5.49 -5.25 -7.35
CA ILE A 346 6.27 -6.31 -6.72
C ILE A 346 5.35 -7.37 -6.12
N GLY A 347 4.35 -6.96 -5.34
CA GLY A 347 3.35 -7.85 -4.74
C GLY A 347 2.64 -8.73 -5.75
N PHE A 348 2.07 -8.13 -6.80
CA PHE A 348 1.36 -8.87 -7.85
C PHE A 348 2.29 -9.83 -8.62
N LYS A 349 3.48 -9.38 -9.01
CA LYS A 349 4.44 -10.24 -9.72
C LYS A 349 4.97 -11.38 -8.83
N LEU A 350 5.14 -11.17 -7.53
CA LEU A 350 5.51 -12.26 -6.62
C LEU A 350 4.41 -13.31 -6.48
N ILE A 351 3.13 -12.91 -6.51
CA ILE A 351 2.00 -13.87 -6.56
C ILE A 351 2.11 -14.74 -7.82
N ASP A 352 2.34 -14.13 -8.98
CA ASP A 352 2.50 -14.85 -10.24
C ASP A 352 3.76 -15.74 -10.26
N MET A 353 4.89 -15.24 -9.77
CA MET A 353 6.14 -15.99 -9.66
C MET A 353 5.98 -17.20 -8.73
N ALA A 354 5.28 -17.05 -7.59
CA ALA A 354 5.01 -18.13 -6.65
C ALA A 354 4.11 -19.24 -7.23
N ARG A 355 3.36 -18.92 -8.29
CA ARG A 355 2.55 -19.87 -9.06
C ARG A 355 3.31 -20.47 -10.26
N GLY A 356 4.60 -20.20 -10.35
CA GLY A 356 5.46 -20.72 -11.42
C GLY A 356 5.36 -19.96 -12.74
N LYS A 357 4.68 -18.80 -12.78
CA LYS A 357 4.66 -17.97 -13.99
C LYS A 357 6.00 -17.24 -14.16
N ALA A 358 6.39 -17.04 -15.41
CA ALA A 358 7.45 -16.10 -15.73
C ALA A 358 6.97 -14.67 -15.44
N VAL A 359 7.86 -13.85 -14.89
CA VAL A 359 7.58 -12.43 -14.63
C VAL A 359 8.65 -11.58 -15.30
N ASP A 360 8.22 -10.51 -15.95
CA ASP A 360 9.15 -9.59 -16.59
C ASP A 360 10.00 -8.85 -15.55
N PRO A 361 11.20 -8.40 -15.92
CA PRO A 361 11.98 -7.47 -15.11
C PRO A 361 11.16 -6.26 -14.65
N LEU A 362 11.52 -5.70 -13.51
CA LEU A 362 10.93 -4.46 -13.01
C LEU A 362 11.46 -3.30 -13.85
N ALA A 363 10.55 -2.44 -14.31
CA ALA A 363 10.92 -1.25 -15.06
C ALA A 363 11.50 -0.21 -14.09
N ILE A 364 12.82 -0.05 -14.12
CA ILE A 364 13.54 0.97 -13.35
C ILE A 364 13.67 2.20 -14.23
N ARG A 365 12.93 3.26 -13.87
CA ARG A 365 12.97 4.53 -14.61
C ARG A 365 14.01 5.46 -13.98
N GLN A 366 14.84 6.06 -14.83
CA GLN A 366 15.86 7.01 -14.39
C GLN A 366 15.41 8.44 -14.66
N VAL A 367 15.79 9.35 -13.77
CA VAL A 367 15.55 10.78 -13.95
C VAL A 367 16.58 11.30 -14.93
N ALA A 368 16.11 11.80 -16.08
CA ALA A 368 16.93 12.49 -17.06
C ALA A 368 17.15 13.95 -16.64
N ASP A 369 18.36 14.46 -16.88
CA ASP A 369 18.64 15.89 -16.73
C ASP A 369 18.13 16.64 -17.96
N VAL A 370 16.96 17.26 -17.83
CA VAL A 370 16.31 18.04 -18.90
C VAL A 370 16.46 19.54 -18.62
N ALA A 371 16.76 20.31 -19.66
CA ALA A 371 16.90 21.75 -19.57
C ALA A 371 15.57 22.44 -19.19
N GLU A 372 15.63 23.50 -18.38
CA GLU A 372 14.43 24.18 -17.88
C GLU A 372 13.55 24.73 -19.02
N GLU A 373 14.16 25.16 -20.13
CA GLU A 373 13.45 25.67 -21.30
C GLU A 373 12.62 24.60 -22.00
N ALA A 374 13.04 23.34 -21.96
CA ALA A 374 12.25 22.22 -22.47
C ALA A 374 11.09 21.92 -21.51
N LEU A 375 11.35 21.89 -20.20
CA LEU A 375 10.33 21.67 -19.18
C LEU A 375 9.21 22.73 -19.20
N GLU A 376 9.57 24.01 -19.40
CA GLU A 376 8.62 25.13 -19.48
C GLU A 376 7.57 24.93 -20.58
N ARG A 377 7.91 24.26 -21.68
CA ARG A 377 6.98 23.99 -22.80
C ARG A 377 5.79 23.13 -22.39
N HIS A 378 5.93 22.38 -21.30
CA HIS A 378 4.90 21.47 -20.79
C HIS A 378 4.03 22.10 -19.70
N VAL A 379 4.43 23.23 -19.11
CA VAL A 379 3.64 23.92 -18.09
C VAL A 379 2.30 24.38 -18.68
N GLY A 380 1.20 24.13 -17.96
CA GLY A 380 -0.14 24.50 -18.43
C GLY A 380 -1.26 23.61 -17.88
N LYS A 381 -2.46 23.83 -18.41
CA LYS A 381 -3.66 23.07 -18.06
C LYS A 381 -4.08 22.18 -19.21
N TYR A 382 -4.38 20.92 -18.92
CA TYR A 382 -4.74 19.91 -19.91
C TYR A 382 -6.10 19.32 -19.55
N SER A 383 -7.05 19.37 -20.48
CA SER A 383 -8.41 18.91 -20.29
C SER A 383 -8.51 17.42 -20.56
N LEU A 384 -8.77 16.63 -19.52
CA LEU A 384 -8.93 15.18 -19.55
C LEU A 384 -10.44 14.88 -19.57
N ALA A 385 -10.95 14.47 -20.73
CA ALA A 385 -12.39 14.38 -20.97
C ALA A 385 -13.08 13.45 -19.96
N GLY A 386 -14.13 13.95 -19.31
CA GLY A 386 -14.90 13.19 -18.32
C GLY A 386 -14.23 13.00 -16.95
N VAL A 387 -12.98 13.46 -16.78
CA VAL A 387 -12.22 13.27 -15.54
C VAL A 387 -11.92 14.62 -14.86
N GLY A 388 -11.43 15.61 -15.59
CA GLY A 388 -11.11 16.93 -15.05
C GLY A 388 -9.96 17.62 -15.77
N VAL A 389 -9.32 18.57 -15.09
CA VAL A 389 -8.14 19.27 -15.60
C VAL A 389 -6.90 18.75 -14.89
N LEU A 390 -5.91 18.31 -15.67
CA LEU A 390 -4.56 18.02 -15.21
C LEU A 390 -3.71 19.27 -15.38
N THR A 391 -3.27 19.84 -14.27
CA THR A 391 -2.43 21.04 -14.26
C THR A 391 -0.98 20.63 -14.07
N ILE A 392 -0.12 21.05 -15.00
CA ILE A 392 1.32 20.84 -14.95
C ILE A 392 1.99 22.14 -14.50
N THR A 393 2.77 22.08 -13.43
CA THR A 393 3.53 23.20 -12.88
C THR A 393 4.98 22.79 -12.61
N ARG A 394 5.85 23.76 -12.34
CA ARG A 394 7.24 23.51 -11.99
C ARG A 394 7.76 24.42 -10.90
N GLU A 395 8.80 23.96 -10.21
CA GLU A 395 9.64 24.73 -9.30
C GLU A 395 11.11 24.41 -9.63
N GLY A 396 11.80 25.36 -10.29
CA GLY A 396 13.09 25.06 -10.93
C GLY A 396 12.95 23.95 -11.97
N LYS A 397 13.75 22.88 -11.84
CA LYS A 397 13.68 21.67 -12.67
C LYS A 397 12.65 20.64 -12.21
N GLN A 398 12.07 20.78 -11.01
CA GLN A 398 11.08 19.81 -10.52
C GLN A 398 9.72 20.08 -11.14
N MET A 399 9.19 19.10 -11.86
CA MET A 399 7.86 19.15 -12.46
C MET A 399 6.82 18.53 -11.52
N TYR A 400 5.58 18.99 -11.66
CA TYR A 400 4.46 18.52 -10.87
C TYR A 400 3.21 18.40 -11.72
N ALA A 401 2.40 17.40 -11.40
CA ALA A 401 1.07 17.22 -11.96
C ALA A 401 0.01 17.27 -10.86
N GLN A 402 -1.12 17.92 -11.15
CA GLN A 402 -2.25 17.99 -10.25
C GLN A 402 -3.55 17.78 -11.01
N LEU A 403 -4.23 16.67 -10.75
CA LEU A 403 -5.58 16.44 -11.23
C LEU A 403 -6.58 17.19 -10.34
N THR A 404 -7.68 17.66 -10.93
CA THR A 404 -8.73 18.38 -10.20
C THR A 404 -9.21 17.61 -8.97
N GLY A 405 -9.12 18.24 -7.79
CA GLY A 405 -9.54 17.64 -6.52
C GLY A 405 -8.53 16.66 -5.90
N GLN A 406 -7.37 16.46 -6.53
CA GLN A 406 -6.27 15.66 -5.99
C GLN A 406 -5.13 16.55 -5.47
N PRO A 407 -4.31 16.04 -4.54
CA PRO A 407 -3.04 16.66 -4.19
C PRO A 407 -2.13 16.79 -5.41
N ARG A 408 -1.25 17.79 -5.39
CA ARG A 408 -0.18 17.93 -6.37
C ARG A 408 0.87 16.83 -6.12
N ALA A 409 1.33 16.18 -7.18
CA ALA A 409 2.34 15.12 -7.13
C ALA A 409 3.55 15.49 -8.00
N GLN A 410 4.75 15.12 -7.57
CA GLN A 410 5.96 15.25 -8.38
C GLN A 410 5.91 14.29 -9.57
N ILE A 411 6.37 14.76 -10.72
CA ILE A 411 6.67 13.95 -11.90
C ILE A 411 8.12 14.17 -12.30
N PHE A 412 8.76 13.11 -12.79
CA PHE A 412 10.18 13.11 -13.09
C PHE A 412 10.38 12.89 -14.58
N ALA A 413 11.25 13.66 -15.20
CA ALA A 413 11.58 13.51 -16.61
C ALA A 413 12.35 12.19 -16.81
N GLU A 414 11.93 11.37 -17.75
CA GLU A 414 12.68 10.25 -18.33
C GLU A 414 13.30 10.65 -19.68
N GLY A 415 12.71 11.66 -20.32
CA GLY A 415 13.20 12.33 -21.52
C GLY A 415 12.61 13.74 -21.61
N GLU A 416 12.77 14.41 -22.77
CA GLU A 416 12.17 15.74 -22.94
C GLU A 416 10.64 15.71 -22.87
N ASN A 417 9.99 14.65 -23.38
CA ASN A 417 8.52 14.57 -23.44
C ASN A 417 7.94 13.45 -22.57
N GLU A 418 8.79 12.56 -22.06
CA GLU A 418 8.42 11.39 -21.28
C GLU A 418 8.66 11.65 -19.80
N PHE A 419 7.62 11.46 -19.00
CA PHE A 419 7.65 11.69 -17.57
C PHE A 419 7.02 10.51 -16.84
N PHE A 420 7.44 10.27 -15.61
CA PHE A 420 6.89 9.23 -14.77
C PHE A 420 6.67 9.73 -13.35
N TYR A 421 5.77 9.05 -12.65
CA TYR A 421 5.58 9.22 -11.22
C TYR A 421 6.43 8.17 -10.49
N ARG A 422 7.06 8.58 -9.39
CA ARG A 422 7.62 7.62 -8.41
C ARG A 422 6.58 7.19 -7.39
N ALA A 423 5.63 8.08 -7.09
CA ALA A 423 4.63 7.88 -6.05
C ALA A 423 3.41 7.08 -6.50
N VAL A 424 3.26 6.78 -7.79
CA VAL A 424 2.22 5.91 -8.40
C VAL A 424 2.80 5.27 -9.67
N ASP A 425 2.35 4.08 -10.06
CA ASP A 425 2.70 3.52 -11.39
C ASP A 425 1.87 4.20 -12.49
N ALA A 426 2.33 5.38 -12.91
CA ALA A 426 1.78 6.12 -14.01
C ALA A 426 2.88 6.86 -14.78
N GLN A 427 2.58 7.20 -16.03
CA GLN A 427 3.47 7.96 -16.90
C GLN A 427 2.71 9.05 -17.65
N ILE A 428 3.41 10.11 -18.02
CA ILE A 428 2.90 11.17 -18.89
C ILE A 428 3.80 11.25 -20.11
N THR A 429 3.21 11.18 -21.31
CA THR A 429 3.90 11.52 -22.55
C THR A 429 3.29 12.79 -23.12
N PHE A 430 4.10 13.84 -23.24
CA PHE A 430 3.69 15.10 -23.84
C PHE A 430 3.73 15.00 -25.36
N GLU A 431 2.65 15.46 -26.00
CA GLU A 431 2.54 15.52 -27.46
C GLU A 431 2.92 16.93 -27.95
N PRO A 432 3.95 17.06 -28.80
CA PRO A 432 4.38 18.34 -29.32
C PRO A 432 3.31 18.97 -30.21
N GLY A 433 3.18 20.30 -30.09
CA GLY A 433 2.34 21.14 -30.94
C GLY A 433 3.10 21.74 -32.12
N LYS A 434 2.36 22.31 -33.07
CA LYS A 434 2.93 22.92 -34.29
C LYS A 434 3.85 24.11 -34.03
N ASP A 435 3.71 24.75 -32.87
CA ASP A 435 4.37 26.01 -32.53
C ASP A 435 5.61 25.79 -31.63
N GLY A 436 6.07 24.54 -31.49
CA GLY A 436 7.19 24.18 -30.61
C GLY A 436 6.85 24.08 -29.12
N GLY A 437 5.61 24.41 -28.72
CA GLY A 437 5.04 24.12 -27.39
C GLY A 437 4.32 22.76 -27.35
N THR A 438 3.68 22.44 -26.23
CA THR A 438 2.89 21.20 -26.09
C THR A 438 1.45 21.38 -26.57
N ALA A 439 0.90 20.43 -27.33
CA ALA A 439 -0.50 20.45 -27.77
C ALA A 439 -1.42 19.60 -26.87
N ALA A 440 -0.90 18.49 -26.35
CA ALA A 440 -1.63 17.57 -25.50
C ALA A 440 -0.66 16.77 -24.64
N LEU A 441 -1.19 15.95 -23.74
CA LEU A 441 -0.45 14.90 -23.06
C LEU A 441 -1.29 13.63 -23.02
N VAL A 442 -0.63 12.48 -22.89
CA VAL A 442 -1.26 11.18 -22.63
C VAL A 442 -0.84 10.75 -21.23
N LEU A 443 -1.83 10.50 -20.37
CA LEU A 443 -1.62 9.86 -19.07
C LEU A 443 -1.76 8.34 -19.26
N HIS A 444 -0.66 7.61 -19.05
CA HIS A 444 -0.62 6.16 -19.04
C HIS A 444 -0.78 5.68 -17.60
N GLN A 445 -1.88 5.00 -17.29
CA GLN A 445 -2.13 4.50 -15.93
C GLN A 445 -3.07 3.29 -15.96
N GLY A 446 -2.71 2.23 -15.23
CA GLY A 446 -3.57 1.04 -15.11
C GLY A 446 -3.87 0.36 -16.46
N GLY A 447 -2.93 0.42 -17.41
CA GLY A 447 -3.12 -0.10 -18.77
C GLY A 447 -4.03 0.74 -19.67
N GLN A 448 -4.45 1.93 -19.23
CA GLN A 448 -5.23 2.88 -20.01
C GLN A 448 -4.40 4.08 -20.44
N ASP A 449 -4.71 4.59 -21.64
CA ASP A 449 -4.15 5.82 -22.19
C ASP A 449 -5.21 6.91 -22.22
N LEU A 450 -5.06 7.90 -21.36
CA LEU A 450 -5.99 9.02 -21.23
C LEU A 450 -5.37 10.28 -21.80
N ARG A 451 -5.78 10.62 -23.02
CA ARG A 451 -5.30 11.82 -23.72
C ARG A 451 -6.00 13.08 -23.20
N ALA A 452 -5.22 14.10 -22.85
CA ALA A 452 -5.68 15.40 -22.39
C ALA A 452 -5.16 16.54 -23.27
N VAL A 453 -6.07 17.34 -23.79
CA VAL A 453 -5.75 18.43 -24.73
C VAL A 453 -5.42 19.70 -23.97
N ARG A 454 -4.35 20.41 -24.36
CA ARG A 454 -3.95 21.66 -23.71
C ARG A 454 -5.05 22.71 -23.86
N GLN A 455 -5.40 23.36 -22.76
CA GLN A 455 -6.31 24.50 -22.76
C GLN A 455 -5.59 25.72 -23.34
N LYS A 456 -6.33 26.54 -24.07
CA LYS A 456 -5.82 27.80 -24.64
C LYS A 456 -5.58 28.84 -23.56
#